data_AF-A0A0Q8S3X5-F1
#
_entry.id   AF-A0A0Q8S3X5-F1
#
_cell.length_a   1.000
_cell.length_b   1.000
_cell.length_c   1.000
_cell.angle_alpha   90.00
_cell.angle_beta   90.00
_cell.angle_gamma   90.00
#
_symmetry.space_group_name_H-M   'P 1'
#
loop_
_entity.id
_entity.type
_entity.pdbx_description
1 polymer ?
#
loop_
_entity_poly.entity_id
_entity_poly.type
_entity_poly.pdbx_seq_one_letter_code
_entity_poly.pdbx_strand_id
1 'polypeptide(L)'
;GAPEPVAVGAAGAAVSPAATLPGVKEQGRDLAMAGAPASQAPGQAASAVVAPASGMNSQERRRRLTEVRARFATLTAQGPDASPTEVIAALNELESLSQGELDPRYFQALRVMLEGSAKVQSLNRELKTISNSLDPKDVARRRVILEELPRVSEAMSVAAANVQTYARRATPAGKAQ
;
A
#
# COMPACT_ATOMS: atom_id res chain seq x y z
N GLY A 1 31.08 -10.88 36.79
CA GLY A 1 30.53 -12.24 36.62
C GLY A 1 30.13 -12.40 35.19
N ALA A 2 30.94 -13.13 34.42
CA ALA A 2 30.62 -13.56 33.07
C ALA A 2 29.75 -14.83 33.13
N PRO A 3 28.88 -15.06 32.13
CA PRO A 3 27.99 -16.22 32.05
C PRO A 3 28.65 -17.40 31.35
N GLU A 4 28.32 -18.62 31.76
CA GLU A 4 28.59 -19.85 31.00
C GLU A 4 27.48 -20.89 31.21
N PRO A 5 27.35 -21.85 30.27
CA PRO A 5 26.08 -22.38 29.78
C PRO A 5 25.79 -23.82 30.23
N VAL A 6 24.56 -24.27 30.00
CA VAL A 6 24.23 -25.71 29.98
C VAL A 6 23.48 -26.06 28.70
N ALA A 7 24.09 -26.97 27.95
CA ALA A 7 23.59 -27.59 26.74
C ALA A 7 23.19 -29.05 27.02
N VAL A 8 22.09 -29.50 26.39
CA VAL A 8 21.72 -30.90 26.05
C VAL A 8 20.75 -30.71 24.86
N GLY A 9 21.03 -31.04 23.58
CA GLY A 9 21.38 -32.33 22.95
C GLY A 9 20.10 -33.16 22.70
N ALA A 10 19.75 -33.76 21.56
CA ALA A 10 20.17 -33.81 20.16
C ALA A 10 19.13 -34.66 19.38
N ALA A 11 19.20 -34.64 18.02
CA ALA A 11 18.61 -35.56 17.03
C ALA A 11 17.07 -35.50 16.84
N GLY A 12 16.45 -35.60 15.66
CA GLY A 12 16.74 -35.88 14.24
C GLY A 12 15.35 -35.84 13.55
N ALA A 13 15.09 -35.91 12.25
CA ALA A 13 15.83 -36.10 11.03
C ALA A 13 14.96 -35.50 9.90
N ALA A 14 15.60 -35.02 8.84
CA ALA A 14 14.94 -34.54 7.62
C ALA A 14 14.35 -35.69 6.80
N VAL A 15 13.20 -35.46 6.16
CA VAL A 15 12.75 -36.30 5.04
C VAL A 15 12.07 -35.44 3.97
N SER A 16 12.74 -35.33 2.82
CA SER A 16 12.18 -34.90 1.54
C SER A 16 11.46 -36.08 0.88
N PRO A 17 10.53 -35.83 -0.05
CA PRO A 17 10.39 -36.72 -1.20
C PRO A 17 10.50 -35.95 -2.52
N ALA A 18 11.60 -36.24 -3.24
CA ALA A 18 11.67 -36.09 -4.68
C ALA A 18 11.11 -37.38 -5.31
N ALA A 19 10.11 -37.25 -6.18
CA ALA A 19 9.66 -38.34 -7.04
C ALA A 19 9.75 -37.87 -8.49
N THR A 20 10.77 -38.40 -9.15
CA THR A 20 11.02 -38.36 -10.59
C THR A 20 9.99 -39.23 -11.33
N LEU A 21 9.48 -38.76 -12.47
CA LEU A 21 8.92 -39.62 -13.52
C LEU A 21 9.55 -39.26 -14.89
N PRO A 22 9.81 -40.26 -15.75
CA PRO A 22 10.60 -40.13 -16.98
C PRO A 22 9.76 -39.73 -18.20
N GLY A 23 10.44 -39.16 -19.21
CA GLY A 23 9.83 -38.39 -20.28
C GLY A 23 9.31 -39.13 -21.52
N VAL A 24 8.82 -38.34 -22.49
CA VAL A 24 8.58 -38.73 -23.88
C VAL A 24 8.76 -37.51 -24.82
N LYS A 25 9.83 -37.59 -25.62
CA LYS A 25 10.03 -37.26 -27.04
C LYS A 25 9.60 -35.90 -27.64
N GLU A 26 10.62 -35.37 -28.31
CA GLU A 26 10.78 -34.35 -29.34
C GLU A 26 9.83 -34.44 -30.57
N GLN A 27 9.80 -33.31 -31.32
CA GLN A 27 9.57 -33.13 -32.77
C GLN A 27 8.19 -32.71 -33.30
N GLY A 28 8.20 -31.57 -34.02
CA GLY A 28 7.48 -31.44 -35.29
C GLY A 28 6.69 -30.15 -35.50
N ARG A 29 7.32 -29.15 -36.17
CA ARG A 29 6.85 -28.32 -37.31
C ARG A 29 5.42 -28.59 -37.82
N ASP A 30 4.64 -27.71 -38.43
CA ASP A 30 4.63 -26.30 -38.85
C ASP A 30 3.19 -26.13 -39.41
N LEU A 31 2.65 -24.91 -39.48
CA LEU A 31 1.95 -24.31 -40.66
C LEU A 31 0.85 -23.32 -40.26
N ALA A 32 0.94 -22.18 -40.96
CA ALA A 32 0.14 -20.96 -41.00
C ALA A 32 -1.41 -21.20 -41.07
N MET A 33 -2.30 -20.24 -40.80
CA MET A 33 -2.35 -18.90 -41.38
C MET A 33 -3.54 -18.10 -40.80
N ALA A 34 -3.34 -16.78 -40.67
CA ALA A 34 -4.30 -15.66 -40.76
C ALA A 34 -5.54 -15.56 -39.83
N GLY A 35 -5.70 -14.38 -39.21
CA GLY A 35 -7.00 -13.91 -38.75
C GLY A 35 -7.04 -12.76 -37.75
N ALA A 36 -6.57 -11.57 -38.15
CA ALA A 36 -6.97 -10.21 -37.70
C ALA A 36 -7.01 -9.80 -36.19
N PRO A 37 -6.59 -8.55 -35.88
CA PRO A 37 -6.65 -8.00 -34.52
C PRO A 37 -8.06 -7.50 -34.22
N ALA A 38 -8.70 -8.06 -33.19
CA ALA A 38 -9.91 -7.47 -32.63
C ALA A 38 -9.52 -6.43 -31.56
N SER A 39 -9.71 -5.16 -31.92
CA SER A 39 -9.73 -4.01 -31.02
C SER A 39 -10.52 -4.34 -29.75
N GLN A 40 -9.87 -4.31 -28.59
CA GLN A 40 -10.55 -4.23 -27.29
C GLN A 40 -10.29 -2.87 -26.66
N ALA A 41 -11.40 -2.22 -26.33
CA ALA A 41 -11.49 -0.91 -25.71
C ALA A 41 -10.75 -0.82 -24.35
N PRO A 42 -10.30 0.37 -23.94
CA PRO A 42 -9.74 0.57 -22.60
C PRO A 42 -10.89 0.60 -21.59
N GLY A 43 -11.15 -0.55 -20.97
CA GLY A 43 -12.26 -0.72 -20.04
C GLY A 43 -12.08 -1.93 -19.14
N GLN A 44 -10.88 -2.10 -18.58
CA GLN A 44 -10.68 -3.02 -17.46
C GLN A 44 -9.83 -2.28 -16.42
N ALA A 45 -10.50 -1.87 -15.35
CA ALA A 45 -9.87 -1.63 -14.07
C ALA A 45 -9.23 -2.95 -13.64
N ALA A 46 -8.01 -3.19 -14.10
CA ALA A 46 -7.19 -4.26 -13.58
C ALA A 46 -7.04 -3.98 -12.09
N SER A 47 -7.55 -4.89 -11.27
CA SER A 47 -6.99 -5.10 -9.94
C SER A 47 -5.54 -5.46 -10.18
N ALA A 48 -4.69 -4.44 -10.27
CA ALA A 48 -3.26 -4.58 -10.42
C ALA A 48 -2.80 -5.22 -9.11
N VAL A 49 -2.64 -6.54 -9.14
CA VAL A 49 -1.74 -7.24 -8.23
C VAL A 49 -0.45 -6.43 -8.25
N VAL A 50 -0.11 -5.82 -7.11
CA VAL A 50 1.07 -4.99 -6.96
C VAL A 50 2.27 -5.91 -7.20
N ALA A 51 2.74 -5.95 -8.44
CA ALA A 51 3.94 -6.70 -8.79
C ALA A 51 5.12 -6.01 -8.08
N PRO A 52 5.96 -6.74 -7.32
CA PRO A 52 7.13 -6.15 -6.72
C PRO A 52 8.00 -5.54 -7.83
N ALA A 53 8.49 -4.31 -7.63
CA ALA A 53 9.32 -3.60 -8.62
C ALA A 53 10.68 -4.31 -8.90
N SER A 54 10.97 -5.40 -8.19
CA SER A 54 12.16 -6.23 -8.33
C SER A 54 12.19 -6.92 -9.70
N GLY A 55 13.08 -6.44 -10.58
CA GLY A 55 13.27 -6.95 -11.94
C GLY A 55 12.86 -5.96 -13.05
N MET A 56 12.35 -4.78 -12.69
CA MET A 56 11.87 -3.78 -13.64
C MET A 56 12.97 -2.83 -14.12
N ASN A 57 13.12 -2.68 -15.45
CA ASN A 57 14.10 -1.77 -16.04
C ASN A 57 13.82 -0.31 -15.61
N SER A 58 14.86 0.49 -15.41
CA SER A 58 14.78 1.85 -14.85
C SER A 58 13.88 2.80 -15.66
N GLN A 59 13.83 2.65 -16.99
CA GLN A 59 12.93 3.46 -17.84
C GLN A 59 11.46 3.11 -17.62
N GLU A 60 11.14 1.81 -17.57
CA GLU A 60 9.79 1.31 -17.31
C GLU A 60 9.36 1.73 -15.89
N ARG A 61 10.27 1.67 -14.91
CA ARG A 61 10.00 2.11 -13.53
C ARG A 61 9.63 3.58 -13.47
N ARG A 62 10.39 4.45 -14.15
CA ARG A 62 10.09 5.90 -14.22
C ARG A 62 8.75 6.17 -14.87
N ARG A 63 8.40 5.40 -15.91
CA ARG A 63 7.10 5.49 -16.57
C ARG A 63 5.97 5.14 -15.59
N ARG A 64 6.05 3.99 -14.92
CA ARG A 64 5.05 3.61 -13.90
C ARG A 64 5.00 4.58 -12.74
N LEU A 65 6.14 5.07 -12.25
CA LEU A 65 6.17 6.06 -11.16
C LEU A 65 5.41 7.32 -11.57
N THR A 66 5.54 7.78 -12.82
CA THR A 66 4.80 8.93 -13.34
C THR A 66 3.30 8.63 -13.42
N GLU A 67 2.93 7.45 -13.92
CA GLU A 67 1.53 7.02 -14.02
C GLU A 67 0.85 6.89 -12.65
N VAL A 68 1.51 6.24 -11.68
CA VAL A 68 0.99 6.08 -10.33
C VAL A 68 0.93 7.44 -9.60
N ARG A 69 1.90 8.34 -9.82
CA ARG A 69 1.82 9.72 -9.30
C ARG A 69 0.63 10.48 -9.87
N ALA A 70 0.36 10.35 -11.17
CA ALA A 70 -0.80 10.95 -11.81
C ALA A 70 -2.10 10.36 -11.25
N ARG A 71 -2.20 9.03 -11.12
CA ARG A 71 -3.35 8.36 -10.51
C ARG A 71 -3.59 8.82 -9.08
N PHE A 72 -2.54 8.90 -8.27
CA PHE A 72 -2.62 9.39 -6.89
C PHE A 72 -3.09 10.86 -6.84
N ALA A 73 -2.59 11.72 -7.72
CA ALA A 73 -3.03 13.11 -7.82
C ALA A 73 -4.51 13.21 -8.22
N THR A 74 -4.97 12.39 -9.18
CA THR A 74 -6.39 12.33 -9.56
C THR A 74 -7.27 11.85 -8.40
N LEU A 75 -6.88 10.78 -7.72
CA LEU A 75 -7.62 10.24 -6.58
C LEU A 75 -7.66 11.25 -5.42
N THR A 76 -6.54 11.91 -5.11
CA THR A 76 -6.52 12.92 -4.04
C THR A 76 -7.30 14.19 -4.41
N ALA A 77 -7.34 14.57 -5.68
CA ALA A 77 -8.16 15.69 -6.16
C ALA A 77 -9.67 15.44 -6.06
N GLN A 78 -10.11 14.17 -6.09
CA GLN A 78 -11.50 13.80 -5.81
C GLN A 78 -11.88 14.00 -4.32
N GLY A 79 -10.90 14.17 -3.44
CA GLY A 79 -11.12 14.48 -2.03
C GLY A 79 -12.01 13.43 -1.34
N PRO A 80 -13.16 13.81 -0.75
CA PRO A 80 -14.02 12.89 -0.03
C PRO A 80 -14.72 11.84 -0.91
N ASP A 81 -14.81 12.06 -2.23
CA ASP A 81 -15.45 11.14 -3.17
C ASP A 81 -14.50 10.03 -3.66
N ALA A 82 -13.21 10.16 -3.35
CA ALA A 82 -12.19 9.17 -3.70
C ALA A 82 -12.37 7.88 -2.87
N SER A 83 -12.16 6.73 -3.50
CA SER A 83 -12.10 5.46 -2.78
C SER A 83 -10.87 5.42 -1.87
N PRO A 84 -11.02 5.35 -0.53
CA PRO A 84 -9.87 5.33 0.38
C PRO A 84 -8.93 4.15 0.10
N THR A 85 -9.49 3.01 -0.27
CA THR A 85 -8.75 1.80 -0.64
C THR A 85 -7.86 2.04 -1.86
N GLU A 86 -8.36 2.74 -2.89
CA GLU A 86 -7.58 3.03 -4.09
C GLU A 86 -6.46 4.03 -3.82
N VAL A 87 -6.72 5.05 -2.98
CA VAL A 87 -5.69 6.03 -2.59
C VAL A 87 -4.55 5.33 -1.83
N ILE A 88 -4.87 4.43 -0.89
CA ILE A 88 -3.88 3.66 -0.14
C ILE A 88 -3.12 2.67 -1.04
N ALA A 89 -3.81 2.00 -1.97
CA ALA A 89 -3.17 1.12 -2.94
C ALA A 89 -2.17 1.87 -3.83
N ALA A 90 -2.56 3.04 -4.36
CA ALA A 90 -1.69 3.91 -5.13
C ALA A 90 -0.48 4.38 -4.30
N LEU A 91 -0.68 4.71 -3.02
CA LEU A 91 0.40 5.11 -2.12
C LEU A 91 1.42 3.99 -1.87
N ASN A 92 0.96 2.75 -1.68
CA ASN A 92 1.84 1.59 -1.50
C ASN A 92 2.63 1.28 -2.78
N GLU A 93 2.02 1.46 -3.95
CA GLU A 93 2.70 1.29 -5.22
C GLU A 93 3.75 2.40 -5.45
N LEU A 94 3.47 3.65 -5.06
CA LEU A 94 4.46 4.73 -5.05
C LEU A 94 5.66 4.40 -4.15
N GLU A 95 5.43 3.87 -2.96
CA GLU A 95 6.51 3.49 -2.03
C GLU A 95 7.39 2.39 -2.65
N SER A 96 6.76 1.33 -3.17
CA SER A 96 7.45 0.22 -3.84
C SER A 96 8.30 0.67 -5.03
N LEU A 97 7.75 1.58 -5.87
CA LEU A 97 8.43 2.10 -7.05
C LEU A 97 9.53 3.13 -6.72
N SER A 98 9.46 3.76 -5.54
CA SER A 98 10.43 4.79 -5.13
C SER A 98 11.81 4.23 -4.76
N GLN A 99 11.94 2.92 -4.48
CA GLN A 99 13.22 2.26 -4.15
C GLN A 99 14.11 3.01 -3.14
N GLY A 100 13.52 3.71 -2.17
CA GLY A 100 14.26 4.47 -1.15
C GLY A 100 14.67 5.88 -1.56
N GLU A 101 14.23 6.41 -2.71
CA GLU A 101 14.35 7.83 -3.05
C GLU A 101 13.56 8.73 -2.07
N LEU A 102 12.50 8.20 -1.47
CA LEU A 102 11.65 8.87 -0.49
C LEU A 102 11.78 8.16 0.86
N ASP A 103 11.80 8.92 1.96
CA ASP A 103 11.87 8.38 3.32
C ASP A 103 10.59 7.57 3.62
N PRO A 104 10.67 6.32 4.12
CA PRO A 104 9.48 5.52 4.47
C PRO A 104 8.51 6.24 5.42
N ARG A 105 9.03 7.14 6.27
CA ARG A 105 8.22 7.95 7.19
C ARG A 105 7.34 8.96 6.47
N TYR A 106 7.71 9.39 5.27
CA TYR A 106 6.87 10.23 4.42
C TYR A 106 5.59 9.47 4.01
N PHE A 107 5.73 8.25 3.50
CA PHE A 107 4.59 7.42 3.12
C PHE A 107 3.74 7.04 4.33
N GLN A 108 4.37 6.75 5.47
CA GLN A 108 3.63 6.47 6.71
C GLN A 108 2.81 7.68 7.17
N ALA A 109 3.36 8.89 7.10
CA ALA A 109 2.63 10.11 7.44
C ALA A 109 1.45 10.34 6.49
N LEU A 110 1.62 10.09 5.20
CA LEU A 110 0.51 10.14 4.22
C LEU A 110 -0.60 9.13 4.54
N ARG A 111 -0.26 7.89 4.92
CA ARG A 111 -1.26 6.90 5.37
C ARG A 111 -2.06 7.40 6.56
N VAL A 112 -1.38 7.90 7.59
CA VAL A 112 -2.04 8.42 8.80
C VAL A 112 -3.02 9.55 8.47
N MET A 113 -2.66 10.44 7.55
CA MET A 113 -3.57 11.51 7.10
C MET A 113 -4.79 10.96 6.34
N LEU A 114 -4.59 9.98 5.45
CA LEU A 114 -5.68 9.38 4.66
C LEU A 114 -6.63 8.56 5.53
N GLU A 115 -6.10 7.69 6.38
CA GLU A 115 -6.88 6.87 7.33
C GLU A 115 -7.58 7.76 8.35
N GLY A 116 -6.90 8.78 8.86
CA GLY A 116 -7.49 9.76 9.77
C GLY A 116 -8.66 10.50 9.14
N SER A 117 -8.54 10.91 7.88
CA SER A 117 -9.64 11.57 7.15
C SER A 117 -10.85 10.65 7.00
N ALA A 118 -10.64 9.39 6.60
CA ALA A 118 -11.70 8.39 6.51
C ALA A 118 -12.36 8.12 7.87
N LYS A 119 -11.57 8.01 8.94
CA LYS A 119 -12.07 7.81 10.30
C LYS A 119 -12.89 9.01 10.77
N VAL A 120 -12.44 10.24 10.54
CA VAL A 120 -13.20 11.46 10.87
C VAL A 120 -14.54 11.50 10.13
N GLN A 121 -14.58 11.15 8.85
CA GLN A 121 -15.82 11.10 8.09
C GLN A 121 -16.79 10.03 8.63
N SER A 122 -16.27 8.84 8.93
CA SER A 122 -17.04 7.73 9.52
C SER A 122 -17.62 8.12 10.88
N LEU A 123 -16.79 8.66 11.79
CA LEU A 123 -17.20 9.13 13.10
C LEU A 123 -18.24 10.25 13.02
N ASN A 124 -18.09 11.21 12.11
CA ASN A 124 -19.09 12.26 11.89
C ASN A 124 -20.41 11.73 11.34
N ARG A 125 -20.37 10.75 10.43
CA ARG A 125 -21.58 10.10 9.91
C ARG A 125 -22.32 9.37 11.04
N GLU A 126 -21.59 8.59 11.82
CA GLU A 126 -22.15 7.86 12.97
C GLU A 126 -22.73 8.83 14.00
N LEU A 127 -22.00 9.90 14.35
CA LEU A 127 -22.47 10.93 15.28
C LEU A 127 -23.78 11.57 14.81
N LYS A 128 -23.92 11.86 13.51
CA LYS A 128 -25.17 12.38 12.93
C LYS A 128 -26.31 11.38 13.09
N THR A 129 -26.07 10.10 12.80
CA THR A 129 -27.07 9.03 12.94
C THR A 129 -27.57 8.88 14.37
N ILE A 130 -26.66 8.90 15.35
CA ILE A 130 -27.01 8.64 16.75
C ILE A 130 -27.28 9.91 17.58
N SER A 131 -27.19 11.10 16.98
CA SER A 131 -27.25 12.41 17.67
C SER A 131 -28.54 12.66 18.46
N ASN A 132 -29.66 12.13 18.00
CA ASN A 132 -30.98 12.29 18.65
C ASN A 132 -31.47 11.03 19.35
N SER A 133 -30.69 9.94 19.31
CA SER A 133 -31.04 8.71 20.01
C SER A 133 -30.92 8.90 21.52
N LEU A 134 -31.90 8.34 22.24
CA LEU A 134 -31.92 8.24 23.71
C LEU A 134 -31.51 6.84 24.19
N ASP A 135 -31.17 5.93 23.28
CA ASP A 135 -30.70 4.60 23.66
C ASP A 135 -29.40 4.73 24.47
N PRO A 136 -29.29 4.09 25.65
CA PRO A 136 -28.08 4.15 26.47
C PRO A 136 -26.80 3.76 25.72
N LYS A 137 -26.89 2.83 24.75
CA LYS A 137 -25.75 2.43 23.91
C LYS A 137 -25.31 3.57 23.00
N ASP A 138 -26.26 4.27 22.40
CA ASP A 138 -25.98 5.41 21.52
C ASP A 138 -25.44 6.62 22.29
N VAL A 139 -25.93 6.86 23.51
CA VAL A 139 -25.38 7.89 24.41
C VAL A 139 -23.93 7.56 24.79
N ALA A 140 -23.64 6.31 25.12
CA ALA A 140 -22.26 5.87 25.40
C ALA A 140 -21.38 6.00 24.16
N ARG A 141 -21.87 5.57 22.99
CA ARG A 141 -21.14 5.65 21.72
C ARG A 141 -20.84 7.09 21.32
N ARG A 142 -21.79 8.02 21.52
CA ARG A 142 -21.58 9.46 21.29
C ARG A 142 -20.41 10.01 22.09
N ARG A 143 -20.28 9.65 23.36
CA ARG A 143 -19.15 10.07 24.21
C ARG A 143 -17.82 9.56 23.66
N VAL A 144 -17.77 8.28 23.28
CA VAL A 144 -16.58 7.69 22.66
C VAL A 144 -16.19 8.41 21.37
N ILE A 145 -17.16 8.67 20.48
CA ILE A 145 -16.91 9.39 19.22
C ILE A 145 -16.33 10.78 19.48
N LEU A 146 -16.90 11.53 20.43
CA LEU A 146 -16.42 12.87 20.79
C LEU A 146 -15.01 12.86 21.40
N GLU A 147 -14.60 11.78 22.06
CA GLU A 147 -13.22 11.60 22.54
C GLU A 147 -12.26 11.14 21.44
N GLU A 148 -12.73 10.36 20.45
CA GLU A 148 -11.89 9.89 19.35
C GLU A 148 -11.57 10.99 18.33
N LEU A 149 -12.53 11.86 18.00
CA LEU A 149 -12.35 12.94 17.03
C LEU A 149 -11.10 13.82 17.27
N PRO A 150 -10.83 14.33 18.49
CA PRO A 150 -9.63 15.13 18.74
C PRO A 150 -8.36 14.29 18.61
N ARG A 151 -8.35 13.03 19.07
CA ARG A 151 -7.18 12.14 18.96
C ARG A 151 -6.79 11.87 17.51
N VAL A 152 -7.78 11.64 16.65
CA VAL A 152 -7.54 11.44 15.22
C VAL A 152 -7.02 12.73 14.58
N SER A 153 -7.60 13.88 14.95
CA SER A 153 -7.18 15.19 14.44
C SER A 153 -5.75 15.54 14.84
N GLU A 154 -5.34 15.21 16.06
CA GLU A 154 -3.97 15.41 16.54
C GLU A 154 -2.98 14.52 15.80
N ALA A 155 -3.30 13.22 15.64
CA ALA A 155 -2.47 12.29 14.86
C ALA A 155 -2.28 12.76 13.41
N MET A 156 -3.34 13.25 12.77
CA MET A 156 -3.27 13.84 11.43
C MET A 156 -2.43 15.10 11.39
N SER A 157 -2.50 15.95 12.42
CA SER A 157 -1.72 17.19 12.51
C SER A 157 -0.22 16.90 12.65
N VAL A 158 0.14 15.94 13.49
CA VAL A 158 1.53 15.45 13.63
C VAL A 158 2.01 14.83 12.32
N ALA A 159 1.16 14.03 11.66
CA ALA A 159 1.48 13.46 10.35
C ALA A 159 1.70 14.54 9.29
N ALA A 160 0.88 15.60 9.25
CA ALA A 160 1.04 16.70 8.32
C ALA A 160 2.38 17.45 8.51
N ALA A 161 2.79 17.68 9.76
CA ALA A 161 4.11 18.24 10.06
C ALA A 161 5.23 17.32 9.56
N ASN A 162 5.10 16.01 9.80
CA ASN A 162 6.05 15.00 9.35
C ASN A 162 6.18 14.93 7.82
N VAL A 163 5.07 15.04 7.07
CA VAL A 163 5.10 15.09 5.59
C VAL A 163 6.00 16.23 5.13
N GLN A 164 5.88 17.42 5.71
CA GLN A 164 6.71 18.58 5.34
C GLN A 164 8.19 18.36 5.68
N THR A 165 8.49 17.76 6.84
CA THR A 165 9.85 17.45 7.27
C THR A 165 10.53 16.40 6.39
N TYR A 166 9.83 15.30 6.09
CA TYR A 166 10.40 14.18 5.33
C TYR A 166 10.41 14.43 3.82
N ALA A 167 9.48 15.23 3.27
CA ALA A 167 9.55 15.67 1.88
C ALA A 167 10.80 16.50 1.59
N ARG A 168 11.18 17.40 2.50
CA ARG A 168 12.42 18.20 2.38
C ARG A 168 13.68 17.34 2.52
N ARG A 169 13.61 16.27 3.32
CA ARG A 169 14.72 15.36 3.59
C ARG A 169 14.89 14.27 2.53
N ALA A 170 13.95 14.12 1.60
CA ALA A 170 14.10 13.25 0.43
C ALA A 170 15.09 13.80 -0.62
N THR A 171 15.56 15.04 -0.46
CA THR A 171 16.72 15.58 -1.18
C THR A 171 17.92 15.74 -0.25
N PRO A 172 18.79 14.72 -0.21
CA PRO A 172 20.23 14.91 -0.15
C PRO A 172 20.90 13.86 -1.04
N ALA A 173 20.45 13.70 -2.28
CA ALA A 173 21.17 12.98 -3.33
C ALA A 173 21.69 14.00 -4.37
N GLY A 174 22.48 14.94 -3.87
CA GLY A 174 23.08 16.02 -4.66
C GLY A 174 24.40 16.43 -4.03
N LYS A 175 25.37 15.50 -4.06
CA LYS A 175 26.82 15.66 -3.84
C LYS A 175 27.27 16.46 -2.60
N ALA A 176 27.75 15.70 -1.62
CA ALA A 176 28.98 16.09 -0.96
C ALA A 176 30.13 16.02 -1.99
N GLN A 177 30.96 17.08 -1.98
CA GLN A 177 32.29 17.23 -2.60
C GLN A 177 32.36 17.43 -4.12
#